data_AF-A0AAI9UYE3-F1
#
_entry.id   AF-A0AAI9UYE3-F1
#
_cell.length_a   1.000
_cell.length_b   1.000
_cell.length_c   1.000
_cell.angle_alpha   90.00
_cell.angle_beta   90.00
_cell.angle_gamma   90.00
#
_symmetry.space_group_name_H-M   'P 1'
#
loop_
_entity.id
_entity.type
_entity.pdbx_description
1 polymer ?
#
loop_
_entity_poly.entity_id
_entity_poly.type
_entity_poly.pdbx_seq_one_letter_code
_entity_poly.pdbx_strand_id
1 'polypeptide(L)'
;MHILSASSMLALCSIVLAKNHQFCACQSATDGSINIDATAQVRSLHSTEYLWGQAEGDYWVAHDKGPGPRFAGAFLEAAYGWIDGRAFYNLCRNFGGGDSTCFDCSKWHNVNTAIYCDVS
;
A
#
# COMPACT_ATOMS: atom_id res chain seq x y z
N MET A 1 51.96 10.63 -25.86
CA MET A 1 50.56 11.08 -25.94
C MET A 1 49.69 9.98 -25.32
N HIS A 2 49.24 10.15 -24.07
CA HIS A 2 48.30 9.23 -23.44
C HIS A 2 46.90 9.84 -23.52
N ILE A 3 45.97 9.11 -24.13
CA ILE A 3 44.57 9.51 -24.31
C ILE A 3 43.83 9.13 -23.02
N LEU A 4 43.40 10.13 -22.25
CA LEU A 4 42.49 9.96 -21.12
C LEU A 4 41.08 9.73 -21.68
N SER A 5 40.58 8.51 -21.58
CA SER A 5 39.19 8.16 -21.91
C SER A 5 38.29 8.53 -20.73
N ALA A 6 37.53 9.62 -20.88
CA ALA A 6 36.54 10.04 -19.91
C ALA A 6 35.23 9.28 -20.15
N SER A 7 35.02 8.19 -19.42
CA SER A 7 33.72 7.52 -19.33
C SER A 7 32.96 8.09 -18.14
N SER A 8 32.15 9.11 -18.35
CA SER A 8 31.25 9.64 -17.32
C SER A 8 29.87 9.01 -17.46
N MET A 9 29.54 8.19 -16.46
CA MET A 9 28.29 7.45 -16.29
C MET A 9 27.07 8.38 -16.36
N LEU A 10 26.13 8.06 -17.25
CA LEU A 10 24.78 8.60 -17.22
C LEU A 10 24.05 8.00 -16.01
N ALA A 11 23.95 8.78 -14.93
CA ALA A 11 23.09 8.46 -13.80
C ALA A 11 21.63 8.51 -14.28
N LEU A 12 21.06 7.33 -14.56
CA LEU A 12 19.63 7.17 -14.77
C LEU A 12 18.92 7.39 -13.43
N CYS A 13 18.61 8.64 -13.11
CA CYS A 13 17.62 8.96 -12.09
C CYS A 13 16.28 8.40 -12.56
N SER A 14 15.97 7.16 -12.18
CA SER A 14 14.64 6.60 -12.32
C SER A 14 13.70 7.41 -11.43
N ILE A 15 13.00 8.36 -12.04
CA ILE A 15 11.86 9.03 -11.42
C ILE A 15 10.77 7.95 -11.32
N VAL A 16 10.79 7.17 -10.24
CA VAL A 16 9.67 6.27 -9.97
C VAL A 16 8.51 7.16 -9.55
N LEU A 17 7.64 7.48 -10.51
CA LEU A 17 6.38 8.14 -10.24
C LEU A 17 5.68 7.37 -9.12
N ALA A 18 5.35 8.10 -8.05
CA ALA A 18 4.54 7.56 -6.97
C ALA A 18 3.22 7.07 -7.59
N LYS A 19 2.94 5.77 -7.45
CA LYS A 19 1.65 5.22 -7.86
C LYS A 19 0.66 5.54 -6.74
N ASN A 20 -0.42 6.23 -7.12
CA ASN A 20 -1.51 6.55 -6.22
C ASN A 20 -2.47 5.38 -6.12
N HIS A 21 -2.97 5.11 -4.91
CA HIS A 21 -3.82 3.97 -4.59
C HIS A 21 -5.02 4.37 -3.73
N GLN A 22 -6.13 3.65 -3.83
CA GLN A 22 -7.29 3.89 -2.95
C GLN A 22 -7.04 3.32 -1.55
N PHE A 23 -6.49 2.11 -1.48
CA PHE A 23 -6.31 1.38 -0.23
C PHE A 23 -4.88 0.86 -0.09
N CYS A 24 -4.31 0.95 1.11
CA CYS A 24 -3.00 0.40 1.45
C CYS A 24 -2.96 -0.20 2.86
N ALA A 25 -2.09 -1.19 3.06
CA ALA A 25 -1.81 -1.80 4.36
C ALA A 25 -0.34 -2.21 4.46
N CYS A 26 0.17 -2.29 5.68
CA CYS A 26 1.52 -2.76 5.93
C CYS A 26 1.57 -4.29 5.90
N GLN A 27 2.64 -4.86 5.34
CA GLN A 27 2.91 -6.30 5.37
C GLN A 27 3.98 -6.62 6.41
N SER A 28 3.99 -7.86 6.92
CA SER A 28 5.05 -8.36 7.80
C SER A 28 6.40 -8.50 7.08
N ALA A 29 6.37 -8.82 5.79
CA ALA A 29 7.49 -8.89 4.86
C ALA A 29 6.97 -8.71 3.42
N THR A 30 7.86 -8.56 2.45
CA THR A 30 7.49 -8.64 1.03
C THR A 30 6.77 -9.96 0.75
N ASP A 31 5.61 -9.87 0.10
CA ASP A 31 4.70 -11.00 -0.14
C ASP A 31 4.17 -11.72 1.13
N GLY A 32 4.35 -11.11 2.31
CA GLY A 32 3.83 -11.60 3.58
C GLY A 32 2.38 -11.17 3.85
N SER A 33 1.81 -11.72 4.92
CA SER A 33 0.48 -11.30 5.39
C SER A 33 0.46 -9.83 5.84
N ILE A 34 -0.75 -9.27 5.94
CA ILE A 34 -0.95 -7.95 6.54
C ILE A 34 -0.44 -7.95 7.99
N ASN A 35 0.37 -6.94 8.31
CA ASN A 35 0.80 -6.59 9.66
C ASN A 35 -0.17 -5.54 10.21
N ILE A 36 -1.15 -6.01 10.98
CA ILE A 36 -2.21 -5.16 11.51
C ILE A 36 -1.69 -4.15 12.54
N ASP A 37 -0.70 -4.51 13.34
CA ASP A 37 -0.14 -3.63 14.37
C ASP A 37 0.58 -2.44 13.74
N ALA A 38 1.40 -2.69 12.70
CA ALA A 38 2.05 -1.62 11.94
C ALA A 38 1.02 -0.75 11.20
N THR A 39 0.00 -1.36 10.61
CA THR A 39 -1.08 -0.64 9.91
C THR A 39 -1.87 0.25 10.89
N ALA A 40 -2.20 -0.27 12.06
CA ALA A 40 -2.88 0.49 13.12
C ALA A 40 -2.01 1.63 13.65
N GLN A 41 -0.69 1.45 13.76
CA GLN A 41 0.25 2.51 14.13
C GLN A 41 0.30 3.63 13.09
N VAL A 42 0.35 3.30 11.79
CA VAL A 42 0.24 4.30 10.71
C VAL A 42 -1.03 5.12 10.92
N ARG A 43 -2.18 4.46 11.07
CA ARG A 43 -3.46 5.14 11.29
C ARG A 43 -3.47 5.99 12.57
N SER A 44 -2.89 5.49 13.65
CA SER A 44 -2.93 6.19 14.95
C SER A 44 -2.04 7.42 14.97
N LEU A 45 -0.87 7.38 14.34
CA LEU A 45 0.09 8.48 14.35
C LEU A 45 -0.12 9.48 13.19
N HIS A 46 -0.85 9.05 12.16
CA HIS A 46 -1.23 9.87 11.00
C HIS A 46 -2.76 9.91 10.82
N SER A 47 -3.50 10.04 11.92
CA SER A 47 -4.96 9.90 11.94
C SER A 47 -5.74 10.97 11.18
N THR A 48 -5.11 12.08 10.83
CA THR A 48 -5.68 13.12 9.96
C THR A 48 -5.48 12.83 8.48
N GLU A 49 -4.54 11.94 8.15
CA GLU A 49 -4.17 11.59 6.77
C GLU A 49 -4.78 10.25 6.36
N TYR A 50 -4.93 9.30 7.30
CA TYR A 50 -5.39 7.95 7.01
C TYR A 50 -6.57 7.53 7.89
N LEU A 51 -7.56 6.92 7.24
CA LEU A 51 -8.75 6.33 7.85
C LEU A 51 -8.75 4.83 7.59
N TRP A 52 -9.52 4.07 8.38
CA TRP A 52 -9.77 2.67 8.04
C TRP A 52 -10.68 2.62 6.81
N GLY A 53 -10.24 1.92 5.76
CA GLY A 53 -11.01 1.72 4.53
C GLY A 53 -12.13 0.67 4.65
N GLN A 54 -12.56 0.39 5.89
CA GLN A 54 -13.64 -0.53 6.23
C GLN A 54 -14.21 -0.18 7.62
N ALA A 55 -15.41 -0.69 7.91
CA ALA A 55 -16.01 -0.59 9.24
C ALA A 55 -15.24 -1.44 10.27
N GLU A 56 -15.45 -1.16 11.56
CA GLU A 56 -14.83 -1.93 12.64
C GLU A 56 -15.28 -3.40 12.61
N GLY A 57 -14.32 -4.32 12.62
CA GLY A 57 -14.57 -5.76 12.54
C GLY A 57 -14.67 -6.33 11.12
N ASP A 58 -14.79 -5.47 10.11
CA ASP A 58 -14.79 -5.89 8.71
C ASP A 58 -13.36 -6.12 8.20
N TYR A 59 -13.23 -6.95 7.18
CA TYR A 59 -11.96 -7.20 6.51
C TYR A 59 -12.16 -7.41 5.00
N TRP A 60 -11.16 -6.99 4.23
CA TRP A 60 -11.12 -7.25 2.80
C TRP A 60 -10.65 -8.67 2.53
N VAL A 61 -11.34 -9.35 1.62
CA VAL A 61 -11.00 -10.70 1.19
C VAL A 61 -9.92 -10.66 0.11
N ALA A 62 -8.93 -11.55 0.25
CA ALA A 62 -7.85 -11.69 -0.73
C ALA A 62 -8.37 -12.16 -2.08
N HIS A 63 -7.73 -11.68 -3.15
CA HIS A 63 -7.92 -12.21 -4.50
C HIS A 63 -6.56 -12.44 -5.17
N ASP A 64 -6.40 -13.59 -5.82
CA ASP A 64 -5.15 -13.94 -6.51
C ASP A 64 -4.88 -13.09 -7.76
N LYS A 65 -5.93 -12.57 -8.41
CA LYS A 65 -5.87 -11.82 -9.68
C LYS A 65 -7.06 -10.87 -9.79
N GLY A 66 -6.86 -9.74 -10.45
CA GLY A 66 -7.91 -8.74 -10.66
C GLY A 66 -7.83 -7.58 -9.66
N PRO A 67 -8.85 -6.72 -9.61
CA PRO A 67 -8.93 -5.63 -8.65
C PRO A 67 -9.16 -6.17 -7.23
N GLY A 68 -8.79 -5.39 -6.22
CA GLY A 68 -8.84 -5.81 -4.82
C GLY A 68 -7.47 -6.21 -4.24
N PRO A 69 -7.43 -6.55 -2.95
CA PRO A 69 -6.18 -6.84 -2.27
C PRO A 69 -5.69 -8.26 -2.57
N ARG A 70 -4.37 -8.40 -2.73
CA ARG A 70 -3.70 -9.71 -2.82
C ARG A 70 -3.71 -10.47 -1.49
N PHE A 71 -3.82 -9.76 -0.37
CA PHE A 71 -3.77 -10.32 0.98
C PHE A 71 -5.01 -9.90 1.76
N ALA A 72 -5.62 -10.84 2.49
CA ALA A 72 -6.80 -10.52 3.29
C ALA A 72 -6.39 -9.71 4.52
N GLY A 73 -7.24 -8.76 4.92
CA GLY A 73 -6.98 -7.96 6.12
C GLY A 73 -7.70 -6.61 6.14
N ALA A 74 -7.27 -5.76 7.07
CA ALA A 74 -7.76 -4.40 7.21
C ALA A 74 -6.81 -3.42 6.51
N PHE A 75 -7.38 -2.50 5.74
CA PHE A 75 -6.64 -1.54 4.94
C PHE A 75 -6.98 -0.12 5.37
N LEU A 76 -6.07 0.80 5.07
CA LEU A 76 -6.27 2.23 5.21
C LEU A 76 -6.64 2.84 3.87
N GLU A 77 -7.45 3.87 3.93
CA GLU A 77 -7.70 4.81 2.84
C GLU A 77 -7.17 6.19 3.22
N ALA A 78 -6.91 7.05 2.23
CA ALA A 78 -6.58 8.44 2.50
C ALA A 78 -7.84 9.18 2.97
N ALA A 79 -7.71 10.01 4.01
CA ALA A 79 -8.78 10.91 4.44
C ALA A 79 -9.20 11.87 3.31
N TYR A 80 -8.27 12.18 2.41
CA TYR A 80 -8.49 12.99 1.22
C TYR A 80 -7.71 12.44 0.04
N GLY A 81 -8.38 12.25 -1.10
CA GLY A 81 -7.73 11.87 -2.36
C GLY A 81 -7.25 10.42 -2.38
N TRP A 82 -5.98 10.21 -2.71
CA TRP A 82 -5.38 8.90 -2.92
C TRP A 82 -4.11 8.76 -2.10
N ILE A 83 -3.77 7.53 -1.72
CA ILE A 83 -2.54 7.21 -1.00
C ILE A 83 -1.36 7.16 -1.98
N ASP A 84 -0.31 7.91 -1.68
CA ASP A 84 1.01 7.70 -2.30
C ASP A 84 1.63 6.41 -1.74
N GLY A 85 1.71 5.37 -2.58
CA GLY A 85 2.20 4.07 -2.15
C GLY A 85 3.66 4.07 -1.65
N ARG A 86 4.51 4.98 -2.15
CA ARG A 86 5.91 5.08 -1.69
C ARG A 86 5.97 5.75 -0.32
N ALA A 87 5.20 6.81 -0.11
CA ALA A 87 5.10 7.44 1.20
C ALA A 87 4.57 6.43 2.23
N PHE A 88 3.51 5.70 1.87
CA PHE A 88 2.93 4.68 2.74
C PHE A 88 3.89 3.51 3.04
N TYR A 89 4.64 3.04 2.04
CA TYR A 89 5.72 2.06 2.23
C TYR A 89 6.71 2.52 3.30
N ASN A 90 7.19 3.76 3.22
CA ASN A 90 8.16 4.28 4.19
C ASN A 90 7.56 4.34 5.61
N LEU A 91 6.29 4.71 5.75
CA LEU A 91 5.59 4.68 7.04
C LEU A 91 5.53 3.25 7.59
N CYS A 92 5.18 2.26 6.77
CA CYS A 92 5.18 0.86 7.20
C CYS A 92 6.55 0.41 7.71
N ARG A 93 7.63 0.75 7.00
CA ARG A 93 9.00 0.42 7.43
C ARG A 93 9.37 1.06 8.77
N ASN A 94 8.91 2.28 9.03
CA ASN A 94 9.16 2.99 10.30
C ASN A 94 8.44 2.35 11.49
N PHE A 95 7.29 1.70 11.28
CA PHE A 95 6.49 1.08 12.33
C PHE A 95 6.62 -0.45 12.40
N GLY A 96 7.73 -1.00 11.88
CA GLY A 96 8.05 -2.43 11.98
C GLY A 96 7.37 -3.32 10.95
N GLY A 97 6.65 -2.74 9.98
CA GLY A 97 6.22 -3.46 8.78
C GLY A 97 7.42 -3.76 7.87
N GLY A 98 7.42 -4.91 7.21
CA GLY A 98 8.45 -5.34 6.26
C GLY A 98 8.27 -4.75 4.86
N ASP A 99 7.03 -4.45 4.48
CA ASP A 99 6.65 -3.90 3.18
C ASP A 99 5.27 -3.21 3.27
N SER A 100 4.75 -2.73 2.13
CA SER A 100 3.36 -2.28 1.99
C SER A 100 2.70 -2.92 0.77
N THR A 101 1.40 -3.19 0.86
CA THR A 101 0.58 -3.60 -0.27
C THR A 101 -0.54 -2.60 -0.47
N CYS A 102 -0.85 -2.30 -1.73
CA CYS A 102 -1.89 -1.35 -2.10
C CYS A 102 -2.72 -1.87 -3.26
N PHE A 103 -3.98 -1.48 -3.30
CA PHE A 103 -4.90 -1.84 -4.37
C PHE A 103 -5.93 -0.74 -4.63
N ASP A 104 -6.59 -0.88 -5.78
CA ASP A 104 -7.71 -0.05 -6.19
C ASP A 104 -8.96 -0.92 -6.32
N CYS A 105 -10.09 -0.35 -5.91
CA CYS A 105 -11.39 -0.99 -5.97
C CYS A 105 -12.49 0.04 -6.21
N SER A 106 -13.10 0.00 -7.39
CA SER A 106 -14.13 0.96 -7.80
C SER A 106 -15.53 0.55 -7.34
N LYS A 107 -15.76 -0.75 -7.12
CA LYS A 107 -17.03 -1.34 -6.69
C LYS A 107 -16.73 -2.50 -5.75
N TRP A 108 -17.48 -2.60 -4.67
CA TRP A 108 -17.37 -3.68 -3.70
C TRP A 108 -18.73 -4.04 -3.12
N HIS A 109 -18.80 -5.23 -2.54
CA HIS A 109 -19.96 -5.68 -1.78
C HIS A 109 -19.51 -6.37 -0.47
N ASN A 110 -20.42 -6.41 0.50
CA ASN A 110 -20.18 -7.02 1.80
C ASN A 110 -21.01 -8.30 1.94
N VAL A 111 -20.40 -9.33 2.52
CA VAL A 111 -21.07 -10.56 2.97
C VAL A 111 -20.71 -10.76 4.45
N ASN A 112 -21.63 -10.44 5.36
CA ASN A 112 -21.34 -10.29 6.79
C ASN A 112 -20.20 -9.27 6.99
N THR A 113 -19.09 -9.68 7.62
CA THR A 113 -17.91 -8.84 7.87
C THR A 113 -16.85 -8.91 6.76
N ALA A 114 -17.10 -9.67 5.69
CA ALA A 114 -16.17 -9.84 4.59
C ALA A 114 -16.51 -8.88 3.43
N ILE A 115 -15.50 -8.13 2.97
CA ILE A 115 -15.63 -7.18 1.86
C ILE A 115 -14.92 -7.76 0.63
N TYR A 116 -15.64 -7.80 -0.49
CA TYR A 116 -15.14 -8.29 -1.77
C TYR A 116 -15.04 -7.15 -2.76
N CYS A 117 -13.89 -7.04 -3.42
CA CYS A 117 -13.75 -6.14 -4.55
C CYS A 117 -14.33 -6.77 -5.81
N ASP A 118 -15.23 -6.07 -6.48
CA ASP A 118 -15.87 -6.55 -7.69
C ASP A 118 -15.02 -6.26 -8.93
N VAL A 119 -15.00 -7.21 -9.86
CA VAL A 119 -14.49 -6.96 -11.20
C VAL A 119 -15.39 -5.94 -11.91
N SER A 120 -14.78 -4.90 -12.47
CA SER A 120 -15.47 -3.82 -13.18
C SER A 120 -15.97 -4.25 -14.56
#